data_AF-G5K3Q3-F1
#
_entry.id   AF-G5K3Q3-F1
#
_cell.length_a   1.000
_cell.length_b   1.000
_cell.length_c   1.000
_cell.angle_alpha   90.00
_cell.angle_beta   90.00
_cell.angle_gamma   90.00
#
_symmetry.space_group_name_H-M   'P 1'
#
loop_
_entity.id
_entity.type
_entity.pdbx_description
1 polymer ?
#
loop_
_entity_poly.entity_id
_entity_poly.type
_entity_poly.pdbx_seq_one_letter_code
_entity_poly.pdbx_strand_id
1 'polypeptide(L)'
;MTLVFSVAELGSSYSSSNNGSASGTWSNVSSLVNSSANLYGTFSPTKSYTIKGVLSDKFSRTEFAFDVGTESVVKSISKDGIGIQKIWEKGALDVKGDTYISGKLYVNNTEVKTSFDKTDILNMVYPVGAIYMSTSSANPSTFIGGTWQRYAQGRTIVGVSENESEFSYVGKTGGAKTHTLITSEMPSHTHGIGSGNKFVGNGTGEGGAGLSATSNSYAVYSNTASAGGGQPHNNLQPYITTYIWLRTA
;
A
#
# COMPACT_ATOMS: atom_id res chain seq x y z
N MET A 1 -58.46 39.47 -23.43
CA MET A 1 -58.14 38.47 -22.39
C MET A 1 -57.04 39.01 -21.52
N THR A 2 -57.12 38.82 -20.21
CA THR A 2 -56.11 39.24 -19.23
C THR A 2 -55.75 38.05 -18.36
N LEU A 3 -54.45 37.80 -18.20
CA LEU A 3 -53.90 36.81 -17.28
C LEU A 3 -53.11 37.53 -16.20
N VAL A 4 -53.48 37.31 -14.95
CA VAL A 4 -52.80 37.85 -13.78
C VAL A 4 -52.48 36.75 -12.78
N PHE A 5 -51.41 36.94 -12.03
CA PHE A 5 -50.96 36.03 -10.99
C PHE A 5 -50.92 36.70 -9.61
N SER A 6 -51.15 35.88 -8.59
CA SER A 6 -50.92 36.23 -7.19
C SER A 6 -50.24 35.07 -6.48
N VAL A 7 -49.49 35.39 -5.44
CA VAL A 7 -48.74 34.43 -4.63
C VAL A 7 -49.07 34.62 -3.17
N ALA A 8 -49.24 33.51 -2.47
CA ALA A 8 -49.29 33.45 -1.02
C ALA A 8 -48.29 32.38 -0.54
N GLU A 9 -47.70 32.56 0.65
CA GLU A 9 -47.07 31.43 1.34
C GLU A 9 -48.14 30.35 1.60
N LEU A 10 -47.78 29.07 1.47
CA LEU A 10 -48.72 27.96 1.57
C LEU A 10 -49.42 27.98 2.94
N GLY A 11 -50.76 28.01 2.94
CA GLY A 11 -51.59 28.12 4.15
C GLY A 11 -51.81 29.55 4.65
N SER A 12 -51.20 30.57 4.04
CA SER A 12 -51.48 31.98 4.33
C SER A 12 -52.81 32.42 3.73
N SER A 13 -53.56 33.24 4.47
CA SER A 13 -54.72 33.98 3.94
C SER A 13 -54.32 35.25 3.18
N TYR A 14 -53.05 35.66 3.27
CA TYR A 14 -52.51 36.85 2.63
C TYR A 14 -51.85 36.48 1.29
N SER A 15 -52.44 36.95 0.20
CA SER A 15 -51.88 36.86 -1.15
C SER A 15 -51.48 38.23 -1.68
N SER A 16 -50.29 38.33 -2.27
CA SER A 16 -49.83 39.52 -2.98
C SER A 16 -49.90 39.31 -4.49
N SER A 17 -50.30 40.35 -5.25
CA SER A 17 -50.19 40.31 -6.71
C SER A 17 -48.73 40.15 -7.12
N ASN A 18 -48.46 39.24 -8.04
CA ASN A 18 -47.13 38.99 -8.55
C ASN A 18 -47.20 38.76 -10.07
N ASN A 19 -47.35 39.86 -10.79
CA ASN A 19 -47.47 39.84 -12.24
C ASN A 19 -46.10 39.92 -12.90
N GLY A 20 -45.35 38.82 -12.90
CA GLY A 20 -44.12 38.68 -13.67
C GLY A 20 -44.35 38.64 -15.18
N SER A 21 -43.32 38.28 -15.95
CA SER A 21 -43.37 38.30 -17.43
C SER A 21 -44.39 37.32 -18.04
N ALA A 22 -44.93 36.39 -17.24
CA ALA A 22 -46.03 35.52 -17.66
C ALA A 22 -47.42 36.17 -17.62
N SER A 23 -47.56 37.37 -17.05
CA SER A 23 -48.83 38.12 -17.03
C SER A 23 -49.00 38.97 -18.28
N GLY A 24 -50.24 39.27 -18.64
CA GLY A 24 -50.47 40.12 -19.81
C GLY A 24 -51.92 40.40 -20.13
N THR A 25 -52.10 41.30 -21.10
CA THR A 25 -53.39 41.65 -21.69
C THR A 25 -53.29 41.51 -23.20
N TRP A 26 -54.20 40.74 -23.79
CA TRP A 26 -54.27 40.49 -25.23
C TRP A 26 -55.62 40.94 -25.77
N SER A 27 -55.59 41.78 -26.81
CA SER A 27 -56.78 42.31 -27.50
C SER A 27 -57.33 41.36 -28.56
N ASN A 28 -56.52 40.42 -29.05
CA ASN A 28 -56.86 39.41 -30.05
C ASN A 28 -56.79 37.99 -29.45
N VAL A 29 -57.18 36.98 -30.24
CA VAL A 29 -57.03 35.55 -29.87
C VAL A 29 -55.59 35.27 -29.47
N SER A 30 -55.39 34.60 -28.34
CA SER A 30 -54.07 34.25 -27.79
C SER A 30 -54.11 32.86 -27.17
N SER A 31 -53.01 32.12 -27.27
CA SER A 31 -52.87 30.76 -26.76
C SER A 31 -51.56 30.63 -25.97
N LEU A 32 -51.64 29.99 -24.81
CA LEU A 32 -50.51 29.68 -23.93
C LEU A 32 -50.50 28.17 -23.72
N VAL A 33 -49.54 27.47 -24.33
CA VAL A 33 -49.39 26.01 -24.21
C VAL A 33 -48.01 25.73 -23.65
N ASN A 34 -47.96 24.98 -22.54
CA ASN A 34 -46.73 24.64 -21.82
C ASN A 34 -45.79 25.85 -21.58
N SER A 35 -46.39 27.02 -21.33
CA SER A 35 -45.66 28.27 -21.18
C SER A 35 -45.24 28.47 -19.73
N SER A 36 -43.99 28.87 -19.49
CA SER A 36 -43.48 29.10 -18.14
C SER A 36 -44.22 30.24 -17.44
N ALA A 37 -44.71 29.99 -16.23
CA ALA A 37 -45.29 31.01 -15.35
C ALA A 37 -44.18 31.79 -14.63
N ASN A 38 -43.40 32.58 -15.36
CA ASN A 38 -42.32 33.40 -14.82
C ASN A 38 -42.88 34.55 -13.96
N LEU A 39 -42.90 34.34 -12.64
CA LEU A 39 -43.27 35.33 -11.64
C LEU A 39 -42.10 36.31 -11.38
N TYR A 40 -42.40 37.44 -10.74
CA TYR A 40 -41.42 38.46 -10.39
C TYR A 40 -40.85 38.25 -8.96
N GLY A 41 -39.56 38.55 -8.79
CA GLY A 41 -38.88 38.54 -7.49
C GLY A 41 -38.22 37.21 -7.13
N THR A 42 -37.71 37.14 -5.89
CA THR A 42 -37.08 35.95 -5.31
C THR A 42 -38.00 35.29 -4.29
N PHE A 43 -38.08 33.96 -4.32
CA PHE A 43 -38.86 33.16 -3.38
C PHE A 43 -37.92 32.43 -2.43
N SER A 44 -38.31 32.30 -1.16
CA SER A 44 -37.48 31.62 -0.16
C SER A 44 -37.44 30.11 -0.46
N PRO A 45 -36.26 29.49 -0.56
CA PRO A 45 -36.15 28.05 -0.82
C PRO A 45 -36.65 27.19 0.35
N THR A 46 -36.92 27.81 1.51
CA THR A 46 -37.41 27.14 2.73
C THR A 46 -38.91 27.34 2.97
N LYS A 47 -39.62 28.01 2.06
CA LYS A 47 -41.06 28.22 2.15
C LYS A 47 -41.79 27.67 0.94
N SER A 48 -42.98 27.12 1.18
CA SER A 48 -43.89 26.69 0.11
C SER A 48 -44.82 27.84 -0.25
N TYR A 49 -45.26 27.89 -1.50
CA TYR A 49 -46.10 28.96 -2.02
C TYR A 49 -47.28 28.41 -2.82
N THR A 50 -48.47 28.99 -2.63
CA THR A 50 -49.61 28.79 -3.51
C THR A 50 -49.62 29.89 -4.56
N ILE A 51 -49.57 29.51 -5.83
CA ILE A 51 -49.66 30.43 -6.96
C ILE A 51 -51.07 30.35 -7.53
N LYS A 52 -51.75 31.48 -7.63
CA LYS A 52 -53.09 31.57 -8.21
C LYS A 52 -53.02 32.38 -9.51
N GLY A 53 -53.47 31.77 -10.60
CA GLY A 53 -53.66 32.42 -11.88
C GLY A 53 -55.14 32.71 -12.12
N VAL A 54 -55.43 33.89 -12.66
CA VAL A 54 -56.78 34.30 -13.05
C VAL A 54 -56.75 34.68 -14.52
N LEU A 55 -57.47 33.92 -15.33
CA LEU A 55 -57.73 34.24 -16.73
C LEU A 55 -59.11 34.87 -16.85
N SER A 56 -59.18 36.07 -17.42
CA SER A 56 -60.45 36.78 -17.60
C SER A 56 -60.58 37.32 -19.02
N ASP A 57 -61.78 37.31 -19.57
CA ASP A 57 -62.17 38.13 -20.70
C ASP A 57 -63.38 39.00 -20.32
N LYS A 58 -64.08 39.57 -21.31
CA LYS A 58 -65.24 40.43 -21.08
C LYS A 58 -66.47 39.67 -20.56
N PHE A 59 -66.53 38.37 -20.78
CA PHE A 59 -67.71 37.53 -20.56
C PHE A 59 -67.50 36.45 -19.50
N SER A 60 -66.26 36.05 -19.24
CA SER A 60 -65.93 34.90 -18.41
C SER A 60 -64.63 35.11 -17.63
N ARG A 61 -64.52 34.37 -16.53
CA ARG A 61 -63.36 34.36 -15.64
C ARG A 61 -63.14 32.94 -15.10
N THR A 62 -61.90 32.48 -15.17
CA THR A 62 -61.45 31.18 -14.67
C THR A 62 -60.26 31.37 -13.75
N GLU A 63 -60.30 30.69 -12.60
CA GLU A 63 -59.18 30.63 -11.67
C GLU A 63 -58.53 29.25 -11.71
N PHE A 64 -57.22 29.22 -11.49
CA PHE A 64 -56.47 27.99 -11.26
C PHE A 64 -55.39 28.26 -10.21
N ALA A 65 -55.05 27.23 -9.44
CA ALA A 65 -54.05 27.32 -8.39
C ALA A 65 -53.14 26.09 -8.39
N PHE A 66 -51.87 26.30 -8.05
CA PHE A 66 -50.87 25.24 -7.88
C PHE A 66 -49.96 25.56 -6.71
N ASP A 67 -49.61 24.53 -5.94
CA ASP A 67 -48.69 24.64 -4.82
C ASP A 67 -47.27 24.28 -5.25
N VAL A 68 -46.31 25.14 -4.90
CA VAL A 68 -44.88 24.97 -5.16
C VAL A 68 -44.20 24.75 -3.80
N GLY A 69 -43.54 23.60 -3.63
CA GLY A 69 -42.85 23.23 -2.38
C GLY A 69 -41.48 23.88 -2.19
N THR A 70 -40.91 23.74 -1.00
CA THR A 70 -39.55 24.18 -0.65
C THR A 70 -38.47 23.40 -1.41
N GLU A 71 -37.36 24.06 -1.76
CA GLU A 71 -36.14 23.40 -2.24
C GLU A 71 -35.37 22.69 -1.11
N SER A 72 -35.53 23.16 0.14
CA SER A 72 -34.90 22.55 1.32
C SER A 72 -35.94 22.27 2.41
N VAL A 73 -36.07 20.98 2.76
CA VAL A 73 -36.84 20.52 3.92
C VAL A 73 -35.92 20.20 5.08
N VAL A 74 -36.33 20.52 6.31
CA VAL A 74 -35.55 20.17 7.52
C VAL A 74 -35.49 18.65 7.73
N LYS A 75 -36.60 17.96 7.46
CA LYS A 75 -36.73 16.52 7.53
C LYS A 75 -37.70 16.03 6.46
N SER A 76 -37.41 14.89 5.85
CA SER A 76 -38.31 14.15 4.98
C SER A 76 -38.40 12.69 5.42
N ILE A 77 -39.56 12.07 5.22
CA ILE A 77 -39.80 10.67 5.55
C ILE A 77 -40.34 9.99 4.29
N SER A 78 -39.77 8.84 3.93
CA SER A 78 -40.25 7.96 2.87
C SER A 78 -40.58 6.58 3.44
N LYS A 79 -41.11 5.67 2.61
CA LYS A 79 -41.36 4.28 3.00
C LYS A 79 -40.07 3.50 3.32
N ASP A 80 -38.93 3.96 2.78
CA ASP A 80 -37.65 3.23 2.81
C ASP A 80 -36.58 3.93 3.68
N GLY A 81 -36.79 5.19 4.09
CA GLY A 81 -35.81 5.92 4.91
C GLY A 81 -36.18 7.36 5.27
N ILE A 82 -35.20 8.07 5.83
CA ILE A 82 -35.35 9.45 6.34
C ILE A 82 -34.29 10.36 5.71
N GLY A 83 -34.71 11.52 5.22
CA GLY A 83 -33.83 12.59 4.75
C GLY A 83 -33.71 13.71 5.79
N ILE A 84 -32.51 14.23 6.03
CA ILE A 84 -32.28 15.37 6.94
C ILE A 84 -31.65 16.52 6.15
N GLN A 85 -32.27 17.70 6.22
CA GLN A 85 -31.93 18.89 5.42
C GLN A 85 -32.04 18.69 3.89
N LYS A 86 -32.69 17.62 3.45
CA LYS A 86 -32.99 17.29 2.05
C LYS A 86 -34.19 16.36 1.94
N ILE A 87 -34.76 16.29 0.74
CA ILE A 87 -35.68 15.22 0.36
C ILE A 87 -34.89 13.90 0.31
N TRP A 88 -35.46 12.84 0.89
CA TRP A 88 -34.86 11.52 0.90
C TRP A 88 -34.79 10.96 -0.53
N GLU A 89 -33.61 10.48 -0.94
CA GLU A 89 -33.42 9.89 -2.28
C GLU A 89 -32.90 8.44 -2.23
N LYS A 90 -32.23 8.03 -1.13
CA LYS A 90 -31.61 6.70 -1.03
C LYS A 90 -31.25 6.29 0.40
N GLY A 91 -31.10 4.97 0.62
CA GLY A 91 -30.59 4.39 1.87
C GLY A 91 -31.54 4.60 3.06
N ALA A 92 -31.19 4.08 4.24
CA ALA A 92 -32.02 4.30 5.43
C ALA A 92 -31.94 5.75 5.96
N LEU A 93 -30.79 6.41 5.76
CA LEU A 93 -30.49 7.76 6.22
C LEU A 93 -29.76 8.53 5.12
N ASP A 94 -30.32 9.68 4.70
CA ASP A 94 -29.80 10.54 3.63
C ASP A 94 -29.68 11.99 4.12
N VAL A 95 -28.47 12.43 4.45
CA VAL A 95 -28.24 13.70 5.17
C VAL A 95 -27.50 14.69 4.28
N LYS A 96 -27.98 15.93 4.23
CA LYS A 96 -27.22 17.06 3.72
C LYS A 96 -26.44 17.70 4.88
N GLY A 97 -25.13 17.44 4.94
CA GLY A 97 -24.20 18.00 5.95
C GLY A 97 -23.44 16.95 6.76
N ASP A 98 -22.65 17.41 7.73
CA ASP A 98 -21.90 16.56 8.64
C ASP A 98 -22.82 15.84 9.63
N THR A 99 -22.41 14.64 10.07
CA THR A 99 -23.10 13.89 11.11
C THR A 99 -22.18 13.71 12.32
N TYR A 100 -22.65 14.13 13.49
CA TYR A 100 -21.94 13.97 14.77
C TYR A 100 -22.63 12.87 15.59
N ILE A 101 -21.88 11.80 15.91
CA ILE A 101 -22.40 10.62 16.61
C ILE A 101 -21.64 10.49 17.93
N SER A 102 -22.31 10.68 19.08
CA SER A 102 -21.67 10.50 20.39
C SER A 102 -21.43 9.02 20.75
N GLY A 103 -22.15 8.11 20.09
CA GLY A 103 -22.01 6.66 20.23
C GLY A 103 -21.15 6.04 19.13
N LYS A 104 -21.23 4.70 19.03
CA LYS A 104 -20.51 3.93 18.02
C LYS A 104 -21.37 3.75 16.76
N LEU A 105 -20.73 3.77 15.60
CA LEU A 105 -21.34 3.37 14.33
C LEU A 105 -21.07 1.88 14.10
N TYR A 106 -22.09 1.11 13.70
CA TYR A 106 -21.94 -0.31 13.36
C TYR A 106 -22.45 -0.58 11.94
N VAL A 107 -21.75 -1.43 11.21
CA VAL A 107 -22.17 -1.99 9.92
C VAL A 107 -22.13 -3.51 10.05
N ASN A 108 -23.25 -4.20 9.85
CA ASN A 108 -23.36 -5.65 10.01
C ASN A 108 -22.79 -6.16 11.35
N ASN A 109 -23.21 -5.55 12.47
CA ASN A 109 -22.72 -5.83 13.83
C ASN A 109 -21.22 -5.59 14.06
N THR A 110 -20.50 -5.01 13.10
CA THR A 110 -19.08 -4.65 13.23
C THR A 110 -18.95 -3.16 13.48
N GLU A 111 -18.24 -2.77 14.54
CA GLU A 111 -17.97 -1.37 14.83
C GLU A 111 -17.11 -0.75 13.71
N VAL A 112 -17.57 0.37 13.16
CA VAL A 112 -16.78 1.16 12.21
C VAL A 112 -15.75 1.95 12.99
N LYS A 113 -14.50 1.46 13.02
CA LYS A 113 -13.37 2.24 13.51
C LYS A 113 -13.07 3.35 12.51
N THR A 114 -13.21 4.60 12.93
CA THR A 114 -12.99 5.79 12.07
C THR A 114 -11.52 6.10 11.80
N SER A 115 -10.60 5.34 12.41
CA SER A 115 -9.16 5.45 12.19
C SER A 115 -8.50 4.09 12.33
N PHE A 116 -7.38 3.91 11.62
CA PHE A 116 -6.47 2.82 11.90
C PHE A 116 -5.77 3.12 13.23
N ASP A 117 -5.87 2.20 14.20
CA ASP A 117 -5.06 2.34 15.39
C ASP A 117 -3.57 2.06 15.07
N LYS A 118 -2.66 2.53 15.94
CA LYS A 118 -1.22 2.37 15.71
C LYS A 118 -0.84 0.89 15.51
N THR A 119 -1.57 -0.02 16.14
CA THR A 119 -1.34 -1.47 16.07
C THR A 119 -1.78 -2.03 14.71
N ASP A 120 -2.91 -1.56 14.17
CA ASP A 120 -3.40 -1.93 12.84
C ASP A 120 -2.38 -1.52 11.76
N ILE A 121 -1.87 -0.29 11.82
CA ILE A 121 -0.83 0.20 10.90
C ILE A 121 0.47 -0.62 11.06
N LEU A 122 0.88 -0.87 12.30
CA LEU A 122 2.07 -1.66 12.60
C LEU A 122 1.96 -3.08 12.02
N ASN A 123 0.83 -3.75 12.22
CA ASN A 123 0.59 -5.10 11.71
C ASN A 123 0.53 -5.15 10.18
N MET A 124 0.10 -4.07 9.53
CA MET A 124 0.07 -3.96 8.08
C MET A 124 1.47 -3.77 7.47
N VAL A 125 2.32 -2.93 8.08
CA VAL A 125 3.64 -2.58 7.53
C VAL A 125 4.74 -3.56 7.98
N TYR A 126 4.69 -3.99 9.24
CA TYR A 126 5.65 -4.92 9.83
C TYR A 126 4.91 -6.02 10.59
N PRO A 127 4.33 -7.03 9.94
CA PRO A 127 3.70 -8.15 10.64
C PRO A 127 4.70 -8.92 11.53
N VAL A 128 4.19 -9.77 12.43
CA VAL A 128 5.05 -10.70 13.19
C VAL A 128 5.84 -11.56 12.19
N GLY A 129 7.15 -11.67 12.39
CA GLY A 129 8.08 -12.29 11.44
C GLY A 129 8.79 -11.30 10.51
N ALA A 130 8.39 -10.03 10.47
CA ALA A 130 9.04 -9.01 9.65
C ALA A 130 10.44 -8.65 10.16
N ILE A 131 11.33 -8.28 9.22
CA ILE A 131 12.69 -7.86 9.50
C ILE A 131 12.82 -6.34 9.32
N TYR A 132 13.45 -5.68 10.30
CA TYR A 132 13.82 -4.27 10.25
C TYR A 132 15.34 -4.13 10.32
N MET A 133 15.95 -3.39 9.39
CA MET A 133 17.39 -3.16 9.34
C MET A 133 17.71 -1.68 9.56
N SER A 134 18.71 -1.39 10.39
CA SER A 134 19.09 -0.01 10.73
C SER A 134 20.53 0.08 11.20
N THR A 135 21.21 1.18 10.92
CA THR A 135 22.53 1.47 11.49
C THR A 135 22.45 1.88 12.97
N SER A 136 21.24 2.18 13.48
CA SER A 136 21.01 2.49 14.88
C SER A 136 20.82 1.24 15.74
N SER A 137 21.43 1.25 16.93
CA SER A 137 21.27 0.20 17.92
C SER A 137 19.93 0.27 18.67
N ALA A 138 19.14 1.33 18.49
CA ALA A 138 17.87 1.53 19.19
C ALA A 138 16.87 0.41 18.91
N ASN A 139 16.15 -0.03 19.95
CA ASN A 139 15.12 -1.06 19.84
C ASN A 139 13.86 -0.48 19.15
N PRO A 140 13.38 -1.07 18.03
CA PRO A 140 12.21 -0.56 17.31
C PRO A 140 10.93 -0.45 18.15
N SER A 141 10.83 -1.22 19.24
CA SER A 141 9.70 -1.07 20.19
C SER A 141 9.54 0.36 20.71
N THR A 142 10.61 1.16 20.79
CA THR A 142 10.54 2.53 21.33
C THR A 142 10.01 3.56 20.34
N PHE A 143 10.01 3.28 19.03
CA PHE A 143 9.56 4.24 18.00
C PHE A 143 8.56 3.66 16.99
N ILE A 144 8.73 2.40 16.57
CA ILE A 144 7.78 1.67 15.72
C ILE A 144 6.64 1.07 16.56
N GLY A 145 6.95 0.59 17.77
CA GLY A 145 6.03 -0.22 18.60
C GLY A 145 6.25 -1.72 18.40
N GLY A 146 5.41 -2.57 19.00
CA GLY A 146 5.57 -4.03 18.96
C GLY A 146 6.76 -4.55 19.77
N THR A 147 7.07 -5.83 19.64
CA THR A 147 8.18 -6.51 20.31
C THR A 147 9.18 -7.02 19.30
N TRP A 148 10.47 -6.74 19.54
CA TRP A 148 11.55 -7.00 18.60
C TRP A 148 12.76 -7.66 19.28
N GLN A 149 13.41 -8.56 18.57
CA GLN A 149 14.67 -9.19 18.98
C GLN A 149 15.75 -9.02 17.93
N ARG A 150 17.03 -9.09 18.34
CA ARG A 150 18.15 -9.10 17.39
C ARG A 150 18.08 -10.35 16.53
N TYR A 151 18.34 -10.18 15.24
CA TYR A 151 18.32 -11.27 14.27
C TYR A 151 19.63 -11.31 13.47
N ALA A 152 19.97 -12.49 12.93
CA ALA A 152 21.14 -12.72 12.07
C ALA A 152 22.47 -12.14 12.61
N GLN A 153 22.68 -12.14 13.93
CA GLN A 153 23.90 -11.60 14.52
C GLN A 153 25.14 -12.34 13.99
N GLY A 154 26.07 -11.59 13.39
CA GLY A 154 27.29 -12.12 12.78
C GLY A 154 27.05 -13.01 11.55
N ARG A 155 25.90 -12.88 10.89
CA ARG A 155 25.49 -13.69 9.74
C ARG A 155 24.93 -12.82 8.62
N THR A 156 25.10 -13.28 7.39
CA THR A 156 24.39 -12.73 6.22
C THR A 156 23.04 -13.42 6.09
N ILE A 157 22.01 -12.69 5.64
CA ILE A 157 20.70 -13.28 5.36
C ILE A 157 20.74 -13.88 3.95
N VAL A 158 20.25 -15.12 3.83
CA VAL A 158 20.02 -15.81 2.56
C VAL A 158 18.52 -16.08 2.44
N GLY A 159 17.98 -15.98 1.24
CA GLY A 159 16.58 -16.32 0.96
C GLY A 159 16.33 -17.79 1.27
N VAL A 160 15.19 -18.10 1.89
CA VAL A 160 14.76 -19.48 2.05
C VAL A 160 14.44 -20.05 0.68
N SER A 161 14.88 -21.29 0.46
CA SER A 161 14.60 -22.09 -0.73
C SER A 161 14.21 -23.47 -0.23
N GLU A 162 12.92 -23.77 -0.18
CA GLU A 162 12.38 -25.01 0.41
C GLU A 162 12.87 -26.28 -0.30
N ASN A 163 13.43 -26.12 -1.51
CA ASN A 163 13.96 -27.20 -2.34
C ASN A 163 15.48 -27.41 -2.18
N GLU A 164 16.17 -26.55 -1.43
CA GLU A 164 17.61 -26.65 -1.20
C GLU A 164 17.90 -27.07 0.23
N SER A 165 18.78 -28.05 0.41
CA SER A 165 19.04 -28.64 1.72
C SER A 165 19.64 -27.61 2.70
N GLU A 166 20.43 -26.68 2.21
CA GLU A 166 21.20 -25.69 2.97
C GLU A 166 20.32 -24.51 3.43
N PHE A 167 19.22 -24.25 2.70
CA PHE A 167 18.36 -23.07 2.87
C PHE A 167 16.87 -23.43 3.07
N SER A 168 16.57 -24.67 3.45
CA SER A 168 15.22 -25.25 3.41
C SER A 168 14.17 -24.68 4.36
N TYR A 169 14.53 -23.89 5.36
CA TYR A 169 13.56 -23.27 6.28
C TYR A 169 14.08 -21.99 6.91
N VAL A 170 13.17 -21.14 7.38
CA VAL A 170 13.50 -19.85 8.01
C VAL A 170 14.29 -20.05 9.31
N GLY A 171 15.36 -19.28 9.47
CA GLY A 171 16.22 -19.37 10.65
C GLY A 171 17.23 -20.52 10.62
N LYS A 172 17.28 -21.33 9.55
CA LYS A 172 18.37 -22.27 9.33
C LYS A 172 19.71 -21.52 9.26
N THR A 173 20.73 -22.06 9.92
CA THR A 173 22.07 -21.44 9.97
C THR A 173 23.13 -22.36 9.39
N GLY A 174 24.14 -21.78 8.77
CA GLY A 174 25.32 -22.48 8.25
C GLY A 174 26.46 -21.52 7.95
N GLY A 175 27.44 -22.01 7.19
CA GLY A 175 28.63 -21.25 6.79
C GLY A 175 29.75 -21.24 7.84
N ALA A 176 30.95 -20.84 7.39
CA ALA A 176 32.14 -20.74 8.22
C ALA A 176 32.90 -19.44 7.90
N LYS A 177 33.45 -18.78 8.93
CA LYS A 177 34.26 -17.56 8.76
C LYS A 177 35.65 -17.86 8.20
N THR A 178 36.16 -19.07 8.47
CA THR A 178 37.47 -19.54 8.01
C THR A 178 37.35 -20.99 7.56
N HIS A 179 38.20 -21.39 6.62
CA HIS A 179 38.26 -22.77 6.11
C HIS A 179 39.70 -23.27 6.05
N THR A 180 39.95 -24.50 6.48
CA THR A 180 41.23 -25.19 6.28
C THR A 180 41.08 -26.16 5.12
N LEU A 181 41.93 -26.02 4.11
CA LEU A 181 41.91 -26.91 2.95
C LEU A 181 42.12 -28.37 3.36
N ILE A 182 41.33 -29.27 2.78
CA ILE A 182 41.47 -30.71 2.94
C ILE A 182 42.04 -31.36 1.67
N THR A 183 42.55 -32.59 1.79
CA THR A 183 43.20 -33.30 0.68
C THR A 183 42.29 -33.46 -0.54
N SER A 184 40.99 -33.66 -0.36
CA SER A 184 40.02 -33.78 -1.47
C SER A 184 39.75 -32.46 -2.21
N GLU A 185 40.16 -31.32 -1.65
CA GLU A 185 40.02 -29.99 -2.26
C GLU A 185 41.27 -29.58 -3.06
N MET A 186 42.36 -30.35 -2.97
CA MET A 186 43.59 -30.08 -3.72
C MET A 186 43.49 -30.63 -5.15
N PRO A 187 43.67 -29.79 -6.18
CA PRO A 187 43.79 -30.28 -7.55
C PRO A 187 44.97 -31.25 -7.70
N SER A 188 44.80 -32.23 -8.59
CA SER A 188 45.89 -33.14 -8.97
C SER A 188 47.08 -32.34 -9.52
N HIS A 189 48.27 -32.61 -9.00
CA HIS A 189 49.52 -31.96 -9.40
C HIS A 189 50.67 -32.96 -9.34
N THR A 190 51.79 -32.67 -10.01
CA THR A 190 52.98 -33.51 -10.00
C THR A 190 54.19 -32.74 -9.51
N HIS A 191 55.14 -33.45 -8.90
CA HIS A 191 56.45 -32.91 -8.54
C HIS A 191 57.50 -33.54 -9.45
N GLY A 192 58.18 -32.72 -10.25
CA GLY A 192 59.31 -33.16 -11.07
C GLY A 192 60.62 -32.97 -10.31
N ILE A 193 61.39 -34.04 -10.13
CA ILE A 193 62.76 -33.95 -9.62
C ILE A 193 63.68 -34.46 -10.71
N GLY A 194 64.36 -33.54 -11.39
CA GLY A 194 65.38 -33.87 -12.36
C GLY A 194 66.66 -34.29 -11.64
N SER A 195 66.88 -35.60 -11.50
CA SER A 195 68.19 -36.11 -11.12
C SER A 195 69.17 -35.77 -12.23
N GLY A 196 70.00 -34.75 -12.02
CA GLY A 196 71.13 -34.41 -12.88
C GLY A 196 72.24 -35.45 -12.78
N ASN A 197 71.95 -36.73 -13.03
CA ASN A 197 73.01 -37.64 -13.45
C ASN A 197 73.34 -37.28 -14.90
N LYS A 198 74.18 -36.25 -15.08
CA LYS A 198 74.99 -36.17 -16.29
C LYS A 198 75.85 -37.43 -16.29
N PHE A 199 75.38 -38.48 -16.95
CA PHE A 199 76.26 -39.56 -17.37
C PHE A 199 77.32 -38.91 -18.25
N VAL A 200 78.50 -38.65 -17.69
CA VAL A 200 79.67 -38.26 -18.48
C VAL A 200 79.97 -39.47 -19.34
N GLY A 201 79.55 -39.42 -20.60
CA GLY A 201 79.97 -40.36 -21.62
C GLY A 201 81.50 -40.36 -21.65
N ASN A 202 82.06 -41.55 -21.51
CA ASN A 202 83.48 -41.87 -21.48
C ASN A 202 84.26 -41.18 -22.63
N GLY A 203 84.83 -40.01 -22.34
CA GLY A 203 85.91 -39.38 -23.11
C GLY A 203 87.22 -39.62 -22.36
N THR A 204 88.16 -40.31 -23.00
CA THR A 204 89.46 -40.67 -22.43
C THR A 204 90.29 -39.42 -22.09
N GLY A 205 90.50 -39.14 -20.80
CA GLY A 205 91.43 -38.10 -20.36
C GLY A 205 91.27 -37.63 -18.92
N GLU A 206 92.00 -38.30 -18.02
CA GLU A 206 92.62 -37.82 -16.77
C GLU A 206 91.80 -37.07 -15.69
N GLY A 207 91.75 -37.69 -14.50
CA GLY A 207 91.67 -36.97 -13.22
C GLY A 207 90.29 -36.78 -12.60
N GLY A 208 89.58 -37.86 -12.25
CA GLY A 208 88.39 -37.78 -11.40
C GLY A 208 88.10 -39.10 -10.70
N ALA A 209 87.91 -39.07 -9.37
CA ALA A 209 87.53 -40.23 -8.58
C ALA A 209 86.17 -40.79 -9.06
N GLY A 210 86.22 -41.76 -9.97
CA GLY A 210 85.06 -42.47 -10.47
C GLY A 210 84.54 -43.44 -9.42
N LEU A 211 83.30 -43.23 -8.97
CA LEU A 211 82.56 -44.25 -8.24
C LEU A 211 82.26 -45.40 -9.21
N SER A 212 82.80 -46.57 -8.90
CA SER A 212 82.52 -47.83 -9.59
C SER A 212 81.05 -48.19 -9.42
N ALA A 213 80.31 -48.28 -10.53
CA ALA A 213 78.98 -48.85 -10.52
C ALA A 213 79.08 -50.38 -10.47
N THR A 214 79.23 -50.94 -9.26
CA THR A 214 78.82 -52.32 -9.01
C THR A 214 77.31 -52.39 -9.08
N SER A 215 76.80 -53.33 -9.88
CA SER A 215 75.41 -53.67 -10.15
C SER A 215 74.48 -53.52 -8.94
N ASN A 216 73.86 -52.35 -8.78
CA ASN A 216 72.58 -52.13 -8.10
C ASN A 216 72.22 -50.65 -8.27
N SER A 217 71.61 -50.33 -9.41
CA SER A 217 71.00 -49.03 -9.64
C SER A 217 69.76 -48.90 -8.72
N TYR A 218 69.96 -48.48 -7.48
CA TYR A 218 68.84 -48.11 -6.60
C TYR A 218 68.19 -46.84 -7.14
N ALA A 219 66.89 -46.88 -7.44
CA ALA A 219 66.12 -45.68 -7.74
C ALA A 219 66.15 -44.77 -6.51
N VAL A 220 66.88 -43.66 -6.60
CA VAL A 220 66.86 -42.62 -5.55
C VAL A 220 65.57 -41.83 -5.73
N TYR A 221 64.53 -42.19 -4.98
CA TYR A 221 63.33 -41.38 -4.84
C TYR A 221 63.66 -40.17 -3.97
N SER A 222 63.99 -39.05 -4.60
CA SER A 222 63.98 -37.77 -3.90
C SER A 222 62.52 -37.34 -3.78
N ASN A 223 62.09 -36.90 -2.61
CA ASN A 223 60.79 -36.26 -2.42
C ASN A 223 61.00 -34.76 -2.20
N THR A 224 60.02 -33.95 -2.57
CA THR A 224 59.99 -32.57 -2.13
C THR A 224 59.77 -32.52 -0.62
N ALA A 225 60.31 -31.49 0.04
CA ALA A 225 59.95 -31.22 1.42
C ALA A 225 58.48 -30.76 1.49
N SER A 226 57.83 -30.98 2.63
CA SER A 226 56.49 -30.45 2.87
C SER A 226 56.46 -28.93 2.75
N ALA A 227 55.45 -28.40 2.06
CA ALA A 227 55.18 -26.98 1.94
C ALA A 227 53.76 -26.67 2.42
N GLY A 228 53.59 -25.49 3.04
CA GLY A 228 52.31 -25.04 3.63
C GLY A 228 52.24 -25.23 5.15
N GLY A 229 51.30 -24.51 5.79
CA GLY A 229 51.16 -24.48 7.25
C GLY A 229 49.82 -25.00 7.79
N GLY A 230 48.93 -25.48 6.91
CA GLY A 230 47.61 -26.04 7.30
C GLY A 230 46.69 -25.05 8.04
N GLN A 231 46.98 -23.75 8.00
CA GLN A 231 46.20 -22.75 8.73
C GLN A 231 44.91 -22.43 7.97
N PRO A 232 43.80 -22.19 8.69
CA PRO A 232 42.56 -21.73 8.07
C PRO A 232 42.77 -20.39 7.34
N HIS A 233 42.20 -20.24 6.15
CA HIS A 233 42.14 -18.95 5.45
C HIS A 233 40.82 -18.24 5.72
N ASN A 234 40.82 -16.91 5.62
CA ASN A 234 39.60 -16.10 5.70
C ASN A 234 38.62 -16.50 4.59
N ASN A 235 37.34 -16.63 4.96
CA ASN A 235 36.21 -16.86 4.05
C ASN A 235 35.16 -15.73 4.13
N LEU A 236 35.46 -14.65 4.86
CA LEU A 236 34.63 -13.45 4.88
C LEU A 236 34.87 -12.62 3.63
N GLN A 237 33.84 -12.50 2.79
CA GLN A 237 33.76 -11.46 1.76
C GLN A 237 33.77 -10.05 2.40
N PRO A 238 34.15 -8.99 1.68
CA PRO A 238 33.98 -7.62 2.18
C PRO A 238 32.53 -7.37 2.65
N TYR A 239 32.37 -6.74 3.82
CA TYR A 239 31.07 -6.53 4.44
C TYR A 239 30.96 -5.17 5.14
N ILE A 240 29.71 -4.72 5.35
CA ILE A 240 29.35 -3.64 6.26
C ILE A 240 28.26 -4.15 7.20
N THR A 241 28.40 -3.88 8.49
CA THR A 241 27.48 -4.38 9.51
C THR A 241 26.35 -3.39 9.77
N THR A 242 25.12 -3.90 9.86
CA THR A 242 23.93 -3.16 10.29
C THR A 242 23.24 -3.93 11.40
N TYR A 243 22.38 -3.27 12.17
CA TYR A 243 21.52 -3.95 13.12
C TYR A 243 20.30 -4.52 12.41
N ILE A 244 20.06 -5.81 12.60
CA ILE A 244 18.92 -6.52 12.06
C ILE A 244 18.02 -6.92 13.23
N TRP A 245 16.74 -6.59 13.12
CA TRP A 245 15.71 -6.87 14.11
C TRP A 245 14.61 -7.73 13.51
N LEU A 246 14.10 -8.70 14.27
CA LEU A 246 12.95 -9.54 13.94
C LEU A 246 11.79 -9.18 14.85
N ARG A 247 10.61 -8.89 14.28
CA ARG A 247 9.39 -8.66 15.05
C ARG A 247 8.83 -9.99 15.57
N THR A 248 8.58 -10.08 16.86
CA THR A 248 8.07 -11.29 17.53
C THR A 248 6.65 -11.16 18.06
N ALA A 249 6.18 -9.93 18.30
CA ALA A 249 4.81 -9.60 18.69
C ALA A 249 4.44 -8.17 18.29
#